data_AF-A0A535TZ57-F1
#
_entry.id   AF-A0A535TZ57-F1
#
_cell.length_a   1.000
_cell.length_b   1.000
_cell.length_c   1.000
_cell.angle_alpha   90.00
_cell.angle_beta   90.00
_cell.angle_gamma   90.00
#
_symmetry.space_group_name_H-M   'P 1'
#
loop_
_entity.id
_entity.type
_entity.pdbx_description
1 polymer ?
#
loop_
_entity_poly.entity_id
_entity_poly.type
_entity_poly.pdbx_seq_one_letter_code
_entity_poly.pdbx_strand_id
1 'polypeptide(L)'
;MRRAWVHAALVLLLVVSATPALLGPGPTHRSIAVALVTPSPSPSASPTPAPPPSPTADPRPAPLSLDLAVGQMMAASFGGPNVTDGLRHLILDQKVGTVLIFSDNFTDAASLGRLTTELQAIGREAGLPAPLLVAVDEEG
;
A
#
# COMPACT_ATOMS: atom_id res chain seq x y z
N MET A 1 -43.16 0.29 -19.66
CA MET A 1 -43.86 0.18 -18.35
C MET A 1 -43.30 -0.86 -17.36
N ARG A 2 -42.37 -1.75 -17.73
CA ARG A 2 -41.78 -2.74 -16.79
C ARG A 2 -40.45 -2.34 -16.14
N ARG A 3 -39.83 -1.23 -16.58
CA ARG A 3 -38.53 -0.74 -16.08
C ARG A 3 -38.62 0.29 -14.94
N ALA A 4 -39.80 0.87 -14.70
CA ALA A 4 -40.00 1.84 -13.62
C ALA A 4 -40.33 1.17 -12.26
N TRP A 5 -40.68 -0.12 -12.24
CA TRP A 5 -41.11 -0.84 -11.04
C TRP A 5 -39.95 -1.49 -10.26
N VAL A 6 -38.79 -1.68 -10.90
CA VAL A 6 -37.62 -2.26 -10.21
C VAL A 6 -36.93 -1.20 -9.33
N HIS A 7 -36.96 0.07 -9.74
CA HIS A 7 -36.36 1.16 -8.96
C HIS A 7 -37.25 1.65 -7.79
N ALA A 8 -38.55 1.35 -7.79
CA ALA A 8 -39.43 1.64 -6.65
C ALA A 8 -39.34 0.59 -5.53
N ALA A 9 -38.92 -0.65 -5.85
CA ALA A 9 -38.80 -1.73 -4.87
C ALA A 9 -37.43 -1.74 -4.16
N LEU A 10 -36.37 -1.17 -4.76
CA LEU A 10 -35.04 -1.16 -4.14
C LEU A 10 -34.81 0.05 -3.22
N VAL A 11 -35.57 1.14 -3.38
CA VAL A 11 -35.49 2.33 -2.50
C VAL A 11 -36.34 2.18 -1.22
N LEU A 12 -37.20 1.16 -1.13
CA LEU A 12 -38.02 0.88 0.06
C LEU A 12 -37.33 -0.06 1.08
N LEU A 13 -36.15 -0.61 0.78
CA LEU A 13 -35.45 -1.55 1.67
C LEU A 13 -34.25 -0.87 2.35
N LEU A 14 -34.46 0.36 2.86
CA LEU A 14 -33.46 1.11 3.63
C LEU A 14 -33.92 1.62 5.00
N VAL A 15 -35.16 1.40 5.48
CA VAL A 15 -35.49 1.81 6.86
C VAL A 15 -36.53 0.87 7.47
N VAL A 16 -36.14 0.21 8.57
CA VAL A 16 -36.91 -0.51 9.64
C VAL A 16 -36.00 -1.67 10.06
N SER A 17 -35.48 -1.82 11.28
CA SER A 17 -35.71 -1.21 12.58
C SER A 17 -34.54 -1.58 13.49
N ALA A 18 -34.09 -0.63 14.32
CA ALA A 18 -33.08 -0.83 15.34
C ALA A 18 -33.63 -1.60 16.56
N THR A 19 -32.88 -2.61 17.03
CA THR A 19 -32.74 -2.98 18.46
C THR A 19 -31.42 -3.75 18.67
N PRO A 20 -30.54 -3.36 19.61
CA PRO A 20 -29.37 -4.14 19.97
C PRO A 20 -29.62 -4.96 21.24
N ALA A 21 -29.24 -6.24 21.22
CA ALA A 21 -28.97 -7.05 22.41
C ALA A 21 -27.78 -7.95 22.05
N LEU A 22 -26.58 -7.73 22.58
CA LEU A 22 -26.09 -8.09 23.92
C LEU A 22 -25.24 -9.38 23.83
N LEU A 23 -24.05 -9.32 24.46
CA LEU A 23 -23.11 -10.39 24.79
C LEU A 23 -22.06 -10.81 23.74
N GLY A 24 -20.91 -10.15 23.80
CA GLY A 24 -19.62 -10.71 23.37
C GLY A 24 -18.50 -10.16 24.28
N PRO A 25 -17.71 -11.00 24.98
CA PRO A 25 -16.66 -10.52 25.87
C PRO A 25 -15.50 -9.94 25.05
N GLY A 26 -15.25 -8.63 25.24
CA GLY A 26 -14.15 -7.92 24.62
C GLY A 26 -12.78 -8.35 25.18
N PRO A 27 -11.70 -8.23 24.39
CA PRO A 27 -10.35 -8.50 24.86
C PRO A 27 -9.93 -7.47 25.91
N THR A 28 -9.37 -7.98 26.99
CA THR A 28 -8.88 -7.23 28.14
C THR A 28 -7.73 -6.31 27.76
N HIS A 29 -8.01 -5.02 27.56
CA HIS A 29 -6.96 -4.01 27.62
C HIS A 29 -6.54 -3.84 29.08
N ARG A 30 -5.39 -4.42 29.42
CA ARG A 30 -4.72 -4.23 30.72
C ARG A 30 -4.22 -2.79 30.81
N SER A 31 -5.04 -1.91 31.35
CA SER A 31 -4.62 -0.56 31.74
C SER A 31 -3.63 -0.67 32.91
N ILE A 32 -2.38 -0.36 32.63
CA ILE A 32 -1.35 -0.21 33.67
C ILE A 32 -1.58 1.16 34.30
N ALA A 33 -2.08 1.17 35.54
CA ALA A 33 -2.12 2.37 36.36
C ALA A 33 -0.68 2.77 36.71
N VAL A 34 -0.22 3.89 36.15
CA VAL A 34 1.03 4.52 36.58
C VAL A 34 0.75 5.22 37.91
N ALA A 35 1.19 4.61 39.01
CA ALA A 35 1.23 5.27 40.31
C ALA A 35 2.29 6.38 40.26
N LEU A 36 1.87 7.64 40.35
CA LEU A 36 2.76 8.78 40.59
C LEU A 36 3.27 8.70 42.03
N VAL A 37 4.35 7.95 42.24
CA VAL A 37 5.14 8.02 43.47
C VAL A 37 6.09 9.21 43.33
N THR A 38 5.92 10.24 44.15
CA THR A 38 6.89 11.32 44.30
C THR A 38 7.99 10.93 45.28
N PRO A 39 9.25 10.75 44.88
CA PRO A 39 10.35 10.66 45.84
C PRO A 39 10.85 12.05 46.27
N SER A 40 11.10 12.17 47.57
CA SER A 40 11.69 13.29 48.31
C SER A 40 13.14 13.62 47.86
N PRO A 41 13.60 14.88 47.88
CA PRO A 41 14.97 15.22 47.47
C PRO A 41 16.00 14.92 48.59
N SER A 42 17.08 14.21 48.25
CA SER A 42 18.30 14.04 49.10
C SER A 42 19.53 13.83 48.18
N PRO A 43 20.76 14.18 48.59
CA PRO A 43 21.67 15.04 47.84
C PRO A 43 22.39 14.42 46.62
N SER A 44 22.76 15.35 45.74
CA SER A 44 23.36 15.18 44.41
C SER A 44 24.73 14.49 44.45
N ALA A 45 24.83 13.31 43.82
CA ALA A 45 26.09 12.79 43.30
C ALA A 45 26.40 13.50 41.96
N SER A 46 27.63 14.00 41.83
CA SER A 46 28.11 14.68 40.62
C SER A 46 28.10 13.72 39.42
N PRO A 47 27.47 14.06 38.27
CA PRO A 47 27.40 13.16 37.13
C PRO A 47 28.75 13.10 36.39
N THR A 48 29.27 11.89 36.21
CA THR A 48 30.35 11.59 35.27
C THR A 48 29.93 12.00 33.84
N PRO A 49 30.77 12.69 33.04
CA PRO A 49 30.41 13.09 31.68
C PRO A 49 30.13 11.86 30.79
N ALA A 50 28.94 11.81 30.19
CA ALA A 50 28.59 10.78 29.22
C ALA A 50 29.44 10.91 27.94
N PRO A 51 29.82 9.80 27.28
CA PRO A 51 30.51 9.85 26.00
C PRO A 51 29.63 10.55 24.94
N PRO A 52 30.22 11.29 23.99
CA PRO A 52 29.47 11.97 22.95
C PRO A 52 28.65 10.98 22.11
N PRO A 53 27.40 11.31 21.74
CA PRO A 53 26.56 10.42 20.95
C PRO A 53 27.21 10.17 19.58
N SER A 54 27.29 8.90 19.17
CA SER A 54 27.68 8.55 17.80
C SER A 54 26.66 9.12 16.81
N PRO A 55 27.06 9.60 15.63
CA PRO A 55 26.13 10.16 14.66
C PRO A 55 25.13 9.07 14.21
N THR A 56 23.86 9.28 14.53
CA THR A 56 22.75 8.47 14.02
C THR A 56 22.69 8.60 12.50
N ALA A 57 22.85 7.50 11.76
CA ALA A 57 22.69 7.49 10.31
C ALA A 57 21.27 7.96 9.94
N ASP A 58 21.16 8.87 8.97
CA ASP A 58 19.89 9.39 8.49
C ASP A 58 19.11 8.23 7.83
N PRO A 59 17.87 7.93 8.28
CA PRO A 59 17.10 6.78 7.77
C PRO A 59 16.58 6.98 6.33
N ARG A 60 16.80 8.15 5.72
CA ARG A 60 16.33 8.44 4.36
C ARG A 60 17.10 7.62 3.31
N PRO A 61 16.40 7.02 2.33
CA PRO A 61 17.05 6.37 1.21
C PRO A 61 18.00 7.33 0.50
N ALA A 62 19.09 6.78 -0.05
CA ALA A 62 19.98 7.56 -0.90
C ALA A 62 19.18 8.21 -2.06
N PRO A 63 19.48 9.46 -2.43
CA PRO A 63 18.75 10.15 -3.47
C PRO A 63 18.90 9.44 -4.82
N LEU A 64 17.78 9.27 -5.53
CA LEU A 64 17.73 8.73 -6.88
C LEU A 64 18.20 9.78 -7.90
N SER A 65 18.73 9.34 -9.05
CA SER A 65 18.88 10.23 -10.20
C SER A 65 17.52 10.80 -10.63
N LEU A 66 17.50 11.99 -11.23
CA LEU A 66 16.25 12.64 -11.63
C LEU A 66 15.44 11.76 -12.60
N ASP A 67 16.09 11.18 -13.61
CA ASP A 67 15.41 10.34 -14.60
C ASP A 67 14.76 9.12 -13.94
N LEU A 68 15.50 8.46 -13.03
CA LEU A 68 14.97 7.33 -12.27
C LEU A 68 13.80 7.77 -11.37
N ALA A 69 13.92 8.91 -10.68
CA ALA A 69 12.85 9.43 -9.83
C ALA A 69 11.58 9.76 -10.64
N VAL A 70 11.72 10.38 -11.81
CA VAL A 70 10.61 10.67 -12.72
C VAL A 70 9.98 9.36 -13.20
N GLY A 71 10.77 8.39 -13.66
CA GLY A 71 10.27 7.08 -14.07
C GLY A 71 9.43 6.40 -12.98
N GLN A 72 9.89 6.44 -11.73
CA GLN A 72 9.15 5.88 -10.59
C GLN A 72 7.82 6.58 -10.28
N MET A 73 7.62 7.82 -10.73
CA MET A 73 6.35 8.54 -10.61
C MET A 73 5.37 8.27 -11.75
N MET A 74 5.83 7.63 -12.83
CA MET A 74 5.02 7.37 -14.02
C MET A 74 4.29 6.03 -13.92
N ALA A 75 3.11 6.00 -14.53
CA ALA A 75 2.35 4.78 -14.80
C ALA A 75 2.16 4.59 -16.30
N ALA A 76 2.19 3.35 -16.76
CA ALA A 76 1.93 2.98 -18.15
C ALA A 76 0.91 1.84 -18.24
N SER A 77 0.21 1.74 -19.36
CA SER A 77 -0.64 0.60 -19.71
C SER A 77 -0.31 0.08 -21.10
N PHE A 78 -0.87 -1.07 -21.45
CA PHE A 78 -0.68 -1.73 -22.73
C PHE A 78 -1.96 -2.50 -23.10
N GLY A 79 -2.17 -2.75 -24.40
CA GLY A 79 -3.36 -3.42 -24.89
C GLY A 79 -3.15 -4.92 -25.11
N GLY A 80 -4.18 -5.71 -24.80
CA GLY A 80 -4.21 -7.15 -25.03
C GLY A 80 -3.43 -7.98 -24.00
N PRO A 81 -3.42 -9.32 -24.15
CA PRO A 81 -2.98 -10.23 -23.10
C PRO A 81 -1.46 -10.42 -22.99
N ASN A 82 -0.69 -9.83 -23.90
CA ASN A 82 0.76 -10.01 -23.97
C ASN A 82 1.46 -8.68 -23.73
N VAL A 83 2.54 -8.71 -22.94
CA VAL A 83 3.41 -7.54 -22.77
C VAL A 83 3.96 -7.09 -24.12
N THR A 84 3.75 -5.82 -24.45
CA THR A 84 4.21 -5.25 -25.72
C THR A 84 5.67 -4.78 -25.63
N ASP A 85 6.36 -4.72 -26.77
CA ASP A 85 7.71 -4.13 -26.84
C ASP A 85 7.74 -2.68 -26.34
N GLY A 86 6.66 -1.92 -26.59
CA GLY A 86 6.51 -0.56 -26.08
C GLY A 86 6.50 -0.51 -24.55
N LEU A 87 5.74 -1.40 -23.90
CA LEU A 87 5.76 -1.49 -22.43
C LEU A 87 7.13 -1.92 -21.91
N ARG A 88 7.79 -2.88 -22.58
CA ARG A 88 9.15 -3.30 -22.21
C ARG A 88 10.12 -2.13 -22.25
N HIS A 89 10.08 -1.31 -23.31
CA HIS A 89 10.91 -0.10 -23.42
C HIS A 89 10.65 0.89 -22.27
N LEU A 90 9.38 1.12 -21.92
CA LEU A 90 9.04 2.02 -20.82
C LEU A 90 9.58 1.55 -19.46
N ILE A 91 9.56 0.24 -19.20
CA ILE A 91 10.06 -0.31 -17.93
C ILE A 91 11.60 -0.39 -17.93
N LEU A 92 12.19 -0.96 -18.98
CA LEU A 92 13.63 -1.24 -19.05
C LEU A 92 14.45 0.03 -19.23
N ASP A 93 14.02 0.92 -20.13
CA ASP A 93 14.82 2.09 -20.53
C ASP A 93 14.36 3.36 -19.82
N GLN A 94 13.04 3.59 -19.73
CA GLN A 94 12.46 4.80 -19.11
C GLN A 94 12.17 4.65 -17.60
N LYS A 95 12.45 3.47 -17.03
CA LYS A 95 12.36 3.19 -15.60
C LYS A 95 10.97 3.47 -15.00
N VAL A 96 9.91 3.25 -15.79
CA VAL A 96 8.52 3.35 -15.32
C VAL A 96 8.31 2.44 -14.10
N GLY A 97 7.78 3.01 -13.03
CA GLY A 97 7.59 2.32 -11.75
C GLY A 97 6.24 1.63 -11.58
N THR A 98 5.24 1.97 -12.41
CA THR A 98 3.88 1.43 -12.28
C THR A 98 3.33 0.95 -13.63
N VAL A 99 2.69 -0.22 -13.63
CA VAL A 99 1.89 -0.72 -14.75
C VAL A 99 0.42 -0.82 -14.33
N LEU A 100 -0.46 -0.19 -15.10
CA LEU A 100 -1.91 -0.30 -14.98
C LEU A 100 -2.39 -1.40 -15.93
N ILE A 101 -3.07 -2.41 -15.38
CA ILE A 101 -3.68 -3.50 -16.14
C ILE A 101 -5.21 -3.39 -16.13
N PHE A 102 -5.84 -3.88 -17.18
CA PHE A 102 -7.28 -3.90 -17.40
C PHE A 102 -7.75 -5.32 -17.79
N SER A 103 -9.06 -5.47 -17.95
CA SER A 103 -9.72 -6.74 -18.27
C SER A 103 -9.33 -7.35 -19.62
N ASP A 104 -8.74 -6.58 -20.54
CA ASP A 104 -8.22 -7.10 -21.81
C ASP A 104 -6.81 -7.71 -21.67
N ASN A 105 -6.14 -7.53 -20.52
CA ASN A 105 -4.79 -8.06 -20.30
C ASN A 105 -4.78 -9.50 -19.74
N PHE A 106 -5.90 -10.01 -19.22
CA PHE A 106 -5.99 -11.36 -18.65
C PHE A 106 -7.42 -11.90 -18.76
N THR A 107 -7.57 -13.23 -18.73
CA THR A 107 -8.86 -13.91 -18.89
C THR A 107 -9.33 -14.66 -17.65
N ASP A 108 -8.39 -15.01 -16.76
CA ASP A 108 -8.61 -15.80 -15.56
C ASP A 108 -7.49 -15.56 -14.53
N ALA A 109 -7.64 -16.12 -13.33
CA ALA A 109 -6.64 -15.98 -12.28
C ALA A 109 -5.25 -16.53 -12.68
N ALA A 110 -5.21 -17.58 -13.52
CA ALA A 110 -3.95 -18.19 -13.94
C ALA A 110 -3.18 -17.30 -14.93
N SER A 111 -3.87 -16.68 -15.88
CA SER A 111 -3.31 -15.71 -16.82
C SER A 111 -2.88 -14.43 -16.11
N LEU A 112 -3.65 -13.93 -15.14
CA LEU A 112 -3.25 -12.82 -14.28
C LEU A 112 -1.97 -13.14 -13.48
N GLY A 113 -1.87 -14.34 -12.92
CA GLY A 113 -0.67 -14.80 -12.21
C GLY A 113 0.56 -14.87 -13.12
N ARG A 114 0.41 -15.33 -14.36
CA ARG A 114 1.50 -15.32 -15.35
C ARG A 114 1.91 -13.90 -15.73
N LEU A 115 0.95 -13.03 -16.05
CA LEU A 115 1.20 -11.65 -16.42
C LEU A 115 1.92 -10.88 -15.32
N THR A 116 1.44 -10.96 -14.07
CA THR A 116 2.09 -10.27 -12.95
C THR A 116 3.49 -10.82 -12.70
N THR A 117 3.72 -12.13 -12.84
CA THR A 117 5.05 -12.73 -12.72
C THR A 117 6.01 -12.21 -13.80
N GLU A 118 5.55 -12.12 -15.05
CA GLU A 118 6.31 -11.57 -16.16
C GLU A 118 6.68 -10.09 -15.92
N LEU A 119 5.71 -9.26 -15.54
CA LEU A 119 5.93 -7.85 -15.22
C LEU A 119 6.94 -7.66 -14.07
N GLN A 120 6.85 -8.49 -13.02
CA GLN A 120 7.83 -8.46 -11.93
C GLN A 120 9.23 -8.86 -12.40
N ALA A 121 9.35 -9.82 -13.32
CA ALA A 121 10.63 -10.21 -13.90
C ALA A 121 11.26 -9.05 -14.70
N ILE A 122 10.46 -8.35 -15.51
CA ILE A 122 10.91 -7.18 -16.28
C ILE A 122 11.35 -6.03 -15.34
N GLY A 123 10.60 -5.77 -14.27
CA GLY A 123 10.99 -4.77 -13.27
C GLY A 123 12.32 -5.08 -12.58
N ARG A 124 12.59 -6.37 -12.29
CA ARG A 124 13.89 -6.81 -11.76
C ARG A 124 15.01 -6.67 -12.80
N GLU A 125 14.75 -7.05 -14.05
CA GLU A 125 15.67 -6.89 -15.17
C GLU A 125 16.05 -5.41 -15.38
N ALA A 126 15.08 -4.50 -15.24
CA ALA A 126 15.30 -3.06 -15.33
C ALA A 126 16.15 -2.47 -14.19
N GLY A 127 16.38 -3.21 -13.10
CA GLY A 127 17.11 -2.72 -11.94
C GLY A 127 16.37 -1.59 -11.21
N LEU A 128 15.04 -1.65 -11.15
CA LEU A 128 14.24 -0.64 -10.44
C LEU A 128 14.60 -0.60 -8.94
N PRO A 129 14.50 0.57 -8.28
CA PRO A 129 14.83 0.72 -6.86
C PRO A 129 13.83 0.01 -5.93
N ALA A 130 12.66 -0.36 -6.45
CA ALA A 130 11.62 -1.13 -5.77
C ALA A 130 10.95 -2.09 -6.77
N PRO A 131 10.21 -3.11 -6.31
CA PRO A 131 9.41 -3.95 -7.20
C PRO A 131 8.44 -3.12 -8.03
N LEU A 132 8.25 -3.50 -9.30
CA LEU A 132 7.32 -2.84 -10.20
C LEU A 132 5.90 -2.89 -9.61
N LEU A 133 5.23 -1.74 -9.48
CA LEU A 133 3.86 -1.71 -9.00
C LEU A 133 2.93 -2.15 -10.14
N VAL A 134 2.05 -3.12 -9.86
CA VAL A 134 1.00 -3.54 -10.80
C VAL A 134 -0.33 -3.16 -10.17
N ALA A 135 -1.07 -2.27 -10.82
CA ALA A 135 -2.32 -1.72 -10.33
C ALA A 135 -3.47 -2.04 -11.30
N VAL A 136 -4.66 -2.16 -10.73
CA VAL A 136 -5.92 -2.44 -11.42
C VAL A 136 -7.03 -1.68 -10.70
N ASP A 137 -8.07 -1.30 -11.44
CA ASP A 137 -9.27 -0.67 -10.90
C ASP A 137 -10.33 -1.75 -10.59
N GLU A 138 -10.41 -2.19 -9.34
CA GLU A 138 -11.31 -3.24 -8.86
C GLU A 138 -12.27 -2.67 -7.82
N GLU A 139 -13.35 -2.02 -8.28
CA GLU A 139 -14.35 -1.41 -7.40
C GLU A 139 -15.45 -2.40 -6.93
N GLY A 140 -15.64 -3.55 -7.58
CA GLY A 140 -16.57 -4.63 -7.16
C GLY A 140 -17.30 -5.37 -8.28
#